data_AF-A0A8X6TPE2-F1
#
_entry.id   AF-A0A8X6TPE2-F1
#
_cell.length_a   1.000
_cell.length_b   1.000
_cell.length_c   1.000
_cell.angle_alpha   90.00
_cell.angle_beta   90.00
_cell.angle_gamma   90.00
#
_symmetry.space_group_name_H-M   'P 1'
#
loop_
_entity.id
_entity.type
_entity.pdbx_description
1 polymer ?
#
loop_
_entity_poly.entity_id
_entity_poly.type
_entity_poly.pdbx_seq_one_letter_code
_entity_poly.pdbx_strand_id
1 'polypeptide(L)'
;MNFLIFIRSIDGNPIICNCSAKWIQKLANSEKKILGPLWDQVTCVDPENSNTRTPLMNLTIPNCELPKVYVMPEKLIMNESQSADLICSASGDPPITLYWNTSSMVSNHTIGDWSWISSDYENGSSDILSNFNFDTNNSMQVLSIYASHGADNGFVSCIAENDVGQEISEVSLEING
;
A
#
# COMPACT_ATOMS: atom_id res chain seq x y z
N MET A 1 13.63 -1.83 -31.05
CA MET A 1 12.20 -1.64 -30.72
C MET A 1 12.14 -0.88 -29.41
N ASN A 2 12.07 0.45 -29.46
CA ASN A 2 11.99 1.31 -28.28
C ASN A 2 10.57 1.87 -28.19
N PHE A 3 9.77 1.30 -27.28
CA PHE A 3 8.52 1.91 -26.85
C PHE A 3 8.83 2.85 -25.68
N LEU A 4 9.29 4.06 -26.00
CA LEU A 4 9.21 5.19 -25.08
C LEU A 4 7.97 6.00 -25.48
N ILE A 5 6.81 5.58 -24.98
CA ILE A 5 5.60 6.40 -25.04
C ILE A 5 5.74 7.47 -23.95
N PHE A 6 6.41 8.58 -24.28
CA PHE A 6 6.25 9.84 -23.55
C PHE A 6 4.95 10.47 -24.02
N ILE A 7 3.82 10.20 -23.35
CA ILE A 7 2.61 11.03 -23.50
C ILE A 7 2.73 12.13 -22.44
N ARG A 8 2.85 13.43 -22.73
CA ARG A 8 2.09 14.39 -23.58
C ARG A 8 1.36 15.32 -22.61
N SER A 9 1.73 16.60 -22.65
CA SER A 9 1.01 17.76 -22.10
C SER A 9 -0.33 17.47 -21.41
N ILE A 10 -0.42 17.71 -20.09
CA ILE A 10 -1.67 17.60 -19.33
C ILE A 10 -2.58 18.82 -19.57
N ASP A 11 -2.10 19.83 -20.29
CA ASP A 11 -2.89 21.00 -20.69
C ASP A 11 -4.13 20.60 -21.50
N GLY A 12 -5.29 21.09 -21.05
CA GLY A 12 -6.59 20.79 -21.66
C GLY A 12 -7.29 19.53 -21.14
N ASN A 13 -6.68 18.77 -20.21
CA ASN A 13 -7.36 17.67 -19.53
C ASN A 13 -8.24 18.22 -18.37
N PRO A 14 -9.54 17.90 -18.28
CA PRO A 14 -10.37 18.28 -17.14
C PRO A 14 -10.02 17.43 -15.90
N ILE A 15 -8.90 17.74 -15.26
CA ILE A 15 -8.53 17.17 -13.95
C ILE A 15 -9.54 17.65 -12.91
N ILE A 16 -10.15 16.75 -12.15
CA ILE A 16 -11.07 17.15 -11.06
C ILE A 16 -10.26 17.53 -9.82
N CYS A 17 -10.64 18.62 -9.13
CA CYS A 17 -10.01 19.06 -7.88
C CYS A 17 -10.40 18.14 -6.70
N ASN A 18 -10.03 16.86 -6.76
CA ASN A 18 -10.23 15.88 -5.69
C ASN A 18 -8.96 15.05 -5.46
N CYS A 19 -9.02 14.08 -4.56
CA CYS A 19 -7.83 13.36 -4.12
C CYS A 19 -7.11 12.60 -5.26
N SER A 20 -7.83 12.19 -6.31
CA SER A 20 -7.23 11.55 -7.50
C SER A 20 -6.24 12.45 -8.26
N ALA A 21 -6.21 13.76 -7.99
CA ALA A 21 -5.23 14.68 -8.57
C ALA A 21 -3.99 14.89 -7.68
N LYS A 22 -3.95 14.31 -6.47
CA LYS A 22 -2.89 14.56 -5.48
C LYS A 22 -1.54 14.00 -5.91
N TRP A 23 -1.51 12.86 -6.60
CA TRP A 23 -0.28 12.29 -7.15
C TRP A 23 0.41 13.27 -8.13
N ILE A 24 -0.35 14.12 -8.83
CA ILE A 24 0.21 15.14 -9.73
C ILE A 24 1.00 16.18 -8.91
N GLN A 25 0.47 16.62 -7.77
CA GLN A 25 1.21 17.51 -6.86
C GLN A 25 2.48 16.83 -6.34
N LYS A 26 2.43 15.54 -6.00
CA LYS A 26 3.61 14.79 -5.55
C LYS A 26 4.65 14.70 -6.66
N LEU A 27 4.25 14.28 -7.86
CA LEU A 27 5.12 14.14 -9.02
C LEU A 27 5.76 15.48 -9.41
N ALA A 28 4.98 16.56 -9.38
CA ALA A 28 5.49 17.90 -9.62
C ALA A 28 6.52 18.33 -8.57
N ASN A 29 6.37 17.93 -7.31
CA ASN A 29 7.32 18.28 -6.25
C ASN A 29 8.58 17.40 -6.27
N SER A 30 8.46 16.10 -6.58
CA SER A 30 9.59 15.16 -6.61
C SER A 30 10.36 15.17 -7.93
N GLU A 31 9.67 15.33 -9.06
CA GLU A 31 10.22 15.08 -10.40
C GLU A 31 9.76 16.15 -11.42
N LYS A 32 9.95 17.43 -11.07
CA LYS A 32 9.59 18.64 -11.86
C LYS A 32 9.82 18.56 -13.37
N LYS A 33 10.84 17.81 -13.82
CA LYS A 33 11.20 17.67 -15.24
C LYS A 33 10.23 16.78 -16.03
N ILE A 34 9.49 15.88 -15.38
CA ILE A 34 8.59 14.93 -16.05
C ILE A 34 7.34 15.63 -16.60
N LEU A 35 6.79 16.58 -15.83
CA LEU A 35 5.62 17.34 -16.24
C LEU A 35 5.94 18.47 -17.25
N GLY A 36 7.22 18.62 -17.62
CA GLY A 36 7.67 19.64 -18.55
C GLY A 36 7.76 21.03 -17.93
N PRO A 37 8.00 22.08 -18.75
CA PRO A 37 8.30 23.42 -18.26
C PRO A 37 7.11 24.14 -17.62
N LEU A 38 5.88 23.64 -17.79
CA LEU A 38 4.63 24.24 -17.30
C LEU A 38 4.03 23.44 -16.11
N TRP A 39 4.86 22.69 -15.39
CA TRP A 39 4.43 21.84 -14.27
C TRP A 39 3.68 22.61 -13.17
N ASP A 40 3.94 23.91 -13.04
CA ASP A 40 3.32 24.81 -12.05
C ASP A 40 2.00 25.43 -12.52
N GLN A 41 1.65 25.28 -13.81
CA GLN A 41 0.44 25.84 -14.42
C GLN A 41 -0.71 24.83 -14.53
N VAL A 42 -0.53 23.62 -14.02
CA VAL A 42 -1.57 22.59 -14.00
C VAL A 42 -2.77 23.10 -13.20
N THR A 43 -3.95 23.10 -13.84
CA THR A 43 -5.22 23.48 -13.22
C THR A 43 -6.14 22.28 -13.09
N CYS A 44 -6.98 22.29 -12.07
CA CYS A 44 -8.09 21.36 -11.93
C CYS A 44 -9.43 22.11 -11.98
N VAL A 45 -10.51 21.40 -12.28
CA VAL A 45 -11.89 21.89 -12.28
C VAL A 45 -12.58 21.50 -10.98
N ASP A 46 -13.38 22.42 -10.45
CA ASP A 46 -14.19 22.15 -9.27
C ASP A 46 -15.21 21.03 -9.57
N PRO A 47 -15.33 19.99 -8.71
CA PRO A 47 -16.28 18.90 -8.91
C PRO A 47 -17.75 19.36 -8.96
N GLU A 48 -18.09 20.46 -8.28
CA GLU A 48 -19.44 21.02 -8.25
C GLU A 48 -19.66 22.07 -9.36
N ASN A 49 -18.57 22.67 -9.87
CA ASN A 49 -18.64 23.69 -10.91
C ASN A 49 -17.47 23.57 -11.91
N SER A 50 -17.70 22.81 -12.98
CA SER A 50 -16.71 22.53 -14.03
C SER A 50 -16.16 23.76 -14.77
N ASN A 51 -16.81 24.92 -14.64
CA ASN A 51 -16.32 26.18 -15.22
C ASN A 51 -15.26 26.86 -14.35
N THR A 52 -15.15 26.49 -13.07
CA THR A 52 -14.17 27.05 -12.14
C THR A 52 -12.89 26.24 -12.22
N ARG A 53 -11.80 26.90 -12.66
CA ARG A 53 -10.46 26.29 -12.71
C ARG A 53 -9.59 26.86 -11.60
N THR A 54 -8.93 25.98 -10.86
CA THR A 54 -8.06 26.33 -9.73
C THR A 54 -6.66 25.78 -9.96
N PRO A 55 -5.58 26.54 -9.65
CA PRO A 55 -4.22 26.01 -9.70
C PRO A 55 -4.03 24.81 -8.76
N LEU A 56 -3.49 23.71 -9.27
CA LEU A 56 -3.39 22.46 -8.52
C LEU A 56 -2.23 22.46 -7.53
N MET A 57 -1.09 23.09 -7.83
CA MET A 57 0.18 22.87 -7.10
C MET A 57 0.19 23.17 -5.60
N ASN A 58 -0.70 24.05 -5.12
CA ASN A 58 -0.80 24.41 -3.70
C ASN A 58 -2.21 24.19 -3.15
N LEU A 59 -3.06 23.45 -3.87
CA LEU A 59 -4.42 23.17 -3.44
C LEU A 59 -4.39 22.16 -2.28
N THR A 60 -4.98 22.55 -1.15
CA THR A 60 -5.22 21.63 -0.03
C THR A 60 -6.51 20.90 -0.29
N ILE A 61 -6.43 19.57 -0.41
CA ILE A 61 -7.57 18.69 -0.63
C ILE A 61 -7.81 17.97 0.71
N PRO A 62 -9.00 18.12 1.33
CA PRO A 62 -9.29 17.45 2.59
C PRO A 62 -9.33 15.93 2.38
N ASN A 63 -9.11 15.15 3.45
CA ASN A 63 -9.28 13.69 3.44
C ASN A 63 -8.47 13.00 2.33
N CYS A 64 -7.21 13.42 2.20
CA CYS A 64 -6.35 13.02 1.09
C CYS A 64 -4.91 12.86 1.58
N GLU A 65 -4.69 11.78 2.31
CA GLU A 65 -3.44 11.43 2.98
C GLU A 65 -2.86 10.14 2.42
N LEU A 66 -1.55 9.97 2.55
CA LEU A 66 -0.91 8.70 2.21
C LEU A 66 -1.34 7.60 3.19
N PRO A 67 -1.35 6.34 2.75
CA PRO A 67 -1.55 5.21 3.64
C PRO A 67 -0.50 5.19 4.75
N LYS A 68 -0.88 4.72 5.93
CA LYS A 68 0.03 4.37 7.03
C LYS A 68 -0.04 2.85 7.18
N VAL A 69 1.06 2.16 6.91
CA VAL A 69 1.12 0.71 6.85
C VAL A 69 2.00 0.14 7.96
N TYR A 70 1.55 -0.97 8.54
CA TYR A 70 2.21 -1.68 9.63
C TYR A 70 2.11 -3.18 9.40
N VAL A 71 3.16 -3.92 9.75
CA VAL A 71 3.19 -5.39 9.71
C VAL A 71 3.38 -5.98 11.09
N MET A 72 2.87 -7.19 11.30
CA MET A 72 3.08 -7.96 12.51
C MET A 72 3.28 -9.46 12.20
N PRO A 73 4.28 -10.11 12.82
CA PRO A 73 5.39 -9.49 13.55
C PRO A 73 6.33 -8.71 12.59
N GLU A 74 7.11 -7.75 13.10
CA GLU A 74 8.17 -7.09 12.30
C GLU A 74 9.34 -8.03 11.99
N LYS A 75 9.59 -8.99 12.90
CA LYS A 75 10.58 -10.06 12.73
C LYS A 75 9.97 -11.40 13.10
N LEU A 76 10.03 -12.35 12.19
CA LEU A 76 9.61 -13.73 12.39
C LEU A 76 10.84 -14.65 12.36
N ILE A 77 11.05 -15.40 13.44
CA ILE A 77 12.08 -16.44 13.53
C ILE A 77 11.38 -17.78 13.69
N MET A 78 11.68 -18.73 12.81
CA MET A 78 11.07 -20.06 12.81
C MET A 78 12.08 -21.12 12.30
N ASN A 79 11.76 -22.40 12.45
CA ASN A 79 12.53 -23.48 11.85
C ASN A 79 11.87 -23.93 10.54
N GLU A 80 12.64 -24.54 9.64
CA GLU A 80 12.11 -25.12 8.40
C GLU A 80 10.93 -26.07 8.67
N SER A 81 10.03 -26.17 7.69
CA SER A 81 8.78 -26.92 7.76
C SER A 81 7.73 -26.40 8.76
N GLN A 82 8.03 -25.37 9.55
CA GLN A 82 7.01 -24.71 10.37
C GLN A 82 6.11 -23.80 9.50
N SER A 83 4.93 -23.48 10.01
CA SER A 83 3.97 -22.56 9.41
C SER A 83 3.80 -21.32 10.29
N ALA A 84 3.48 -20.18 9.69
CA ALA A 84 3.31 -18.92 10.41
C ALA A 84 2.38 -17.97 9.64
N ASP A 85 1.77 -17.04 10.37
CA ASP A 85 0.93 -15.98 9.81
C ASP A 85 1.61 -14.63 9.98
N LEU A 86 1.56 -13.82 8.92
CA LEU A 86 1.98 -12.43 8.89
C LEU A 86 0.75 -11.57 8.66
N ILE A 87 0.63 -10.49 9.42
CA ILE A 87 -0.50 -9.56 9.35
C ILE A 87 0.00 -8.24 8.80
N CYS A 88 -0.75 -7.68 7.86
CA CYS A 88 -0.56 -6.31 7.41
C CYS A 88 -1.81 -5.49 7.70
N SER A 89 -1.63 -4.30 8.26
CA SER A 89 -2.68 -3.36 8.60
C SER A 89 -2.33 -1.99 8.03
N ALA A 90 -3.30 -1.33 7.40
CA ALA A 90 -3.12 0.01 6.90
C ALA A 90 -4.34 0.91 7.17
N SER A 91 -4.05 2.19 7.40
CA SER A 91 -5.06 3.24 7.59
C SER A 91 -4.74 4.46 6.73
N GLY A 92 -5.76 5.21 6.34
CA GLY A 92 -5.63 6.36 5.45
C GLY A 92 -6.91 6.61 4.67
N ASP A 93 -6.93 7.73 3.98
CA ASP A 93 -8.07 8.21 3.19
C ASP A 93 -7.49 8.87 1.93
N PRO A 94 -7.84 8.42 0.71
CA PRO A 94 -8.93 7.52 0.29
C PRO A 94 -8.76 6.04 0.68
N PRO A 95 -9.80 5.19 0.48
CA PRO A 95 -9.74 3.76 0.75
C PRO A 95 -8.50 3.08 0.18
N ILE A 96 -7.93 2.16 0.95
CA ILE A 96 -6.64 1.56 0.68
C ILE A 96 -6.81 0.17 0.08
N THR A 97 -5.94 -0.17 -0.87
CA THR A 97 -5.73 -1.54 -1.34
C THR A 97 -4.45 -2.10 -0.73
N LEU A 98 -4.53 -3.33 -0.22
CA LEU A 98 -3.40 -4.06 0.38
C LEU A 98 -2.98 -5.25 -0.48
N TYR A 99 -1.68 -5.47 -0.57
CA TYR A 99 -1.10 -6.67 -1.17
C TYR A 99 0.27 -7.01 -0.59
N TRP A 100 0.56 -8.30 -0.50
CA TRP A 100 1.89 -8.82 -0.16
C TRP A 100 2.72 -9.06 -1.42
N ASN A 101 3.99 -8.68 -1.40
CA ASN A 101 4.94 -9.05 -2.44
C ASN A 101 5.55 -10.41 -2.12
N THR A 102 4.94 -11.48 -2.66
CA THR A 102 5.39 -12.86 -2.50
C THR A 102 6.10 -13.41 -3.75
N SER A 103 6.51 -12.53 -4.68
CA SER A 103 7.06 -12.93 -5.99
C SER A 103 8.33 -13.79 -5.91
N SER A 104 9.13 -13.62 -4.86
CA SER A 104 10.35 -14.40 -4.60
C SER A 104 10.15 -15.55 -3.62
N MET A 105 8.93 -15.79 -3.14
CA MET A 105 8.64 -16.79 -2.11
C MET A 105 8.53 -18.20 -2.70
N VAL A 106 9.22 -19.15 -2.09
CA VAL A 106 9.25 -20.58 -2.47
C VAL A 106 8.25 -21.39 -1.64
N SER A 107 8.07 -21.05 -0.36
CA SER A 107 7.09 -21.72 0.50
C SER A 107 5.68 -21.57 -0.05
N ASN A 108 4.87 -22.61 0.16
CA ASN A 108 3.45 -22.55 -0.16
C ASN A 108 2.79 -21.51 0.75
N HIS A 109 1.94 -20.66 0.19
CA HIS A 109 1.34 -19.56 0.94
C HIS A 109 -0.05 -19.20 0.42
N THR A 110 -0.84 -18.59 1.29
CA THR A 110 -2.15 -18.02 0.96
C THR A 110 -2.25 -16.59 1.46
N ILE A 111 -3.01 -15.78 0.73
CA ILE A 111 -3.29 -14.39 1.10
C ILE A 111 -4.78 -14.28 1.35
N GLY A 112 -5.14 -13.79 2.53
CA GLY A 112 -6.51 -13.75 3.03
C GLY A 112 -6.87 -12.46 3.73
N ASP A 113 -8.14 -12.33 4.07
CA ASP A 113 -8.60 -11.29 4.98
C ASP A 113 -8.50 -11.75 6.45
N TRP A 114 -8.81 -10.85 7.36
CA TRP A 114 -8.82 -11.14 8.80
C TRP A 114 -9.85 -12.20 9.21
N SER A 115 -10.92 -12.38 8.41
CA SER A 115 -11.99 -13.30 8.78
C SER A 115 -11.50 -14.76 8.85
N TRP A 116 -10.45 -15.10 8.09
CA TRP A 116 -9.90 -16.47 8.05
C TRP A 116 -9.14 -16.85 9.32
N ILE A 117 -8.45 -15.90 9.96
CA ILE A 117 -7.83 -16.14 11.28
C ILE A 117 -8.92 -16.27 12.35
N SER A 118 -9.98 -15.47 12.25
CA SER A 118 -11.05 -15.47 13.25
C SER A 118 -11.91 -16.75 13.26
N SER A 119 -11.89 -17.55 12.19
CA SER A 119 -12.60 -18.85 12.14
C SER A 119 -11.84 -20.01 12.78
N ASP A 120 -10.51 -19.94 12.89
CA ASP A 120 -9.68 -20.95 13.59
C ASP A 120 -9.60 -20.68 15.11
N TYR A 121 -10.27 -19.63 15.58
CA TYR A 121 -10.12 -19.01 16.90
C TYR A 121 -10.90 -19.70 18.05
N GLU A 122 -11.72 -20.73 17.80
CA GLU A 122 -12.49 -21.33 18.91
C GLU A 122 -11.65 -22.19 19.88
N ASN A 123 -10.43 -22.62 19.53
CA ASN A 123 -9.64 -23.50 20.41
C ASN A 123 -8.12 -23.26 20.33
N GLY A 124 -7.64 -22.12 20.83
CA GLY A 124 -6.30 -21.98 21.40
C GLY A 124 -5.15 -21.58 20.47
N SER A 125 -4.82 -20.28 20.47
CA SER A 125 -3.45 -19.76 20.35
C SER A 125 -3.41 -18.31 20.86
N SER A 126 -2.89 -18.11 22.07
CA SER A 126 -3.12 -16.91 22.90
C SER A 126 -2.09 -15.77 22.71
N ASP A 127 -1.09 -15.90 21.82
CA ASP A 127 0.10 -15.04 21.94
C ASP A 127 0.26 -13.99 20.82
N ILE A 128 -0.30 -14.21 19.62
CA ILE A 128 -0.22 -13.22 18.51
C ILE A 128 -1.39 -12.23 18.57
N LEU A 129 -2.60 -12.71 18.88
CA LEU A 129 -3.83 -11.89 18.91
C LEU A 129 -3.94 -10.98 20.14
N SER A 130 -3.29 -11.33 21.26
CA SER A 130 -3.38 -10.57 22.52
C SER A 130 -2.53 -9.29 22.52
N ASN A 131 -1.54 -9.19 21.63
CA ASN A 131 -0.61 -8.06 21.57
C ASN A 131 -0.96 -7.05 20.46
N PHE A 132 -1.93 -7.33 19.60
CA PHE A 132 -2.33 -6.41 18.54
C PHE A 132 -3.55 -5.59 18.95
N ASN A 133 -3.34 -4.30 19.22
CA ASN A 133 -4.45 -3.37 19.44
C ASN A 133 -5.12 -3.07 18.09
N PHE A 134 -6.04 -3.94 17.71
CA PHE A 134 -6.70 -3.95 16.42
C PHE A 134 -7.64 -2.75 16.28
N ASP A 135 -7.34 -1.84 15.35
CA ASP A 135 -8.32 -0.87 14.89
C ASP A 135 -9.16 -1.53 13.79
N THR A 136 -10.42 -1.84 14.11
CA THR A 136 -11.37 -2.45 13.17
C THR A 136 -11.64 -1.60 11.93
N ASN A 137 -11.24 -0.33 11.94
CA ASN A 137 -11.39 0.58 10.81
C ASN A 137 -10.22 0.48 9.81
N ASN A 138 -9.15 -0.24 10.14
CA ASN A 138 -8.03 -0.42 9.23
C ASN A 138 -8.36 -1.46 8.14
N SER A 139 -7.78 -1.27 6.96
CA SER A 139 -7.70 -2.33 5.97
C SER A 139 -6.67 -3.35 6.42
N MET A 140 -6.97 -4.65 6.30
CA MET A 140 -6.10 -5.71 6.79
C MET A 140 -6.03 -6.90 5.84
N GLN A 141 -4.85 -7.51 5.80
CA GLN A 141 -4.58 -8.70 4.99
C GLN A 141 -3.59 -9.61 5.71
N VAL A 142 -3.85 -10.91 5.63
CA VAL A 142 -3.07 -11.97 6.26
C VAL A 142 -2.32 -12.74 5.18
N LEU A 143 -1.03 -12.99 5.40
CA LEU A 143 -0.22 -13.91 4.62
C LEU A 143 0.11 -15.13 5.49
N SER A 144 -0.45 -16.28 5.13
CA SER A 144 -0.17 -17.55 5.79
C SER A 144 0.88 -18.32 5.01
N ILE A 145 1.96 -18.70 5.68
CA ILE A 145 3.11 -19.43 5.13
C ILE A 145 3.03 -20.86 5.64
N TYR A 146 3.14 -21.84 4.74
CA TYR A 146 3.07 -23.26 5.07
C TYR A 146 4.36 -23.99 4.71
N ALA A 147 4.81 -24.85 5.63
CA ALA A 147 6.00 -25.68 5.45
C ALA A 147 7.20 -24.85 4.97
N SER A 148 7.60 -23.87 5.79
CA SER A 148 8.61 -22.87 5.48
C SER A 148 9.93 -23.45 4.96
N HIS A 149 10.56 -22.73 4.04
CA HIS A 149 11.82 -23.11 3.39
C HIS A 149 12.89 -22.04 3.61
N GLY A 150 14.13 -22.43 3.94
CA GLY A 150 15.22 -21.50 4.24
C GLY A 150 15.61 -20.55 3.09
N ALA A 151 15.15 -20.82 1.86
CA ALA A 151 15.30 -19.92 0.71
C ALA A 151 14.48 -18.62 0.84
N ASP A 152 13.47 -18.59 1.71
CA ASP A 152 12.61 -17.42 1.94
C ASP A 152 13.19 -16.45 2.98
N ASN A 153 14.39 -16.73 3.49
CA ASN A 153 15.14 -15.84 4.37
C ASN A 153 15.33 -14.46 3.74
N GLY A 154 15.11 -13.40 4.52
CA GLY A 154 15.22 -12.02 4.04
C GLY A 154 14.03 -11.18 4.47
N PHE A 155 13.44 -10.46 3.51
CA PHE A 155 12.32 -9.55 3.77
C PHE A 155 11.13 -9.90 2.88
N VAL A 156 9.94 -9.83 3.47
CA VAL A 156 8.66 -9.91 2.75
C VAL A 156 7.91 -8.61 2.96
N SER A 157 7.60 -7.92 1.87
CA SER A 157 7.01 -6.59 1.91
C SER A 157 5.48 -6.66 1.81
N CYS A 158 4.79 -5.93 2.68
CA CYS A 158 3.40 -5.53 2.50
C CYS A 158 3.33 -4.13 1.91
N ILE A 159 2.43 -3.95 0.96
CA ILE A 159 2.21 -2.68 0.28
C ILE A 159 0.80 -2.19 0.57
N ALA A 160 0.68 -0.92 0.91
CA ALA A 160 -0.57 -0.18 0.98
C ALA A 160 -0.60 0.91 -0.10
N GLU A 161 -1.68 0.95 -0.87
CA GLU A 161 -1.85 1.86 -1.99
C GLU A 161 -3.21 2.56 -1.95
N ASN A 162 -3.22 3.87 -2.19
CA ASN A 162 -4.44 4.64 -2.46
C ASN A 162 -4.18 5.67 -3.58
N ASP A 163 -5.20 6.48 -3.91
CA ASP A 163 -5.12 7.49 -4.98
C ASP A 163 -4.00 8.54 -4.79
N VAL A 164 -3.46 8.68 -3.57
CA VAL A 164 -2.35 9.60 -3.26
C VAL A 164 -1.00 8.96 -3.56
N GLY A 165 -0.88 7.65 -3.36
CA GLY A 165 0.32 6.88 -3.62
C GLY A 165 0.44 5.63 -2.76
N GLN A 166 1.67 5.18 -2.62
CA GLN A 166 2.02 3.88 -2.06
C GLN A 166 2.97 4.02 -0.88
N GLU A 167 2.78 3.19 0.15
CA GLU A 167 3.71 2.99 1.26
C GLU A 167 3.98 1.49 1.45
N ILE A 168 5.16 1.18 1.98
CA ILE A 168 5.68 -0.20 2.10
C ILE A 168 6.15 -0.45 3.53
N SER A 169 5.81 -1.62 4.08
CA SER A 169 6.32 -2.12 5.35
C SER A 169 6.78 -3.58 5.19
N GLU A 170 7.80 -4.01 5.92
CA GLU A 170 8.48 -5.27 5.66
C GLU A 170 8.62 -6.12 6.93
N VAL A 171 8.42 -7.42 6.76
CA VAL A 171 8.71 -8.43 7.79
C VAL A 171 10.07 -9.07 7.50
N SER A 172 10.93 -9.10 8.51
CA SER A 172 12.18 -9.87 8.44
C SER A 172 11.94 -11.35 8.76
N LEU A 173 12.26 -12.23 7.81
CA LEU A 173 12.16 -13.68 7.95
C LEU A 173 13.53 -14.31 8.25
N GLU A 174 13.60 -15.08 9.33
CA GLU A 174 14.74 -15.89 9.73
C GLU A 174 14.28 -17.35 9.95
N ILE A 175 14.56 -18.22 8.99
CA ILE A 175 14.17 -19.62 8.95
C ILE A 175 15.44 -20.47 9.13
N ASN A 176 15.51 -21.18 10.25
CA ASN A 176 16.62 -22.05 10.61
C ASN A 176 16.42 -23.46 10.03
N GLY A 177 17.44 -23.98 9.36
CA GLY A 177 17.49 -25.36 8.87
C GLY A 177 17.88 -26.39 9.93
#